data_AF-A0AAE1PTD3-F1
#
_entry.id   AF-A0AAE1PTD3-F1
#
_cell.length_a   1.000
_cell.length_b   1.000
_cell.length_c   1.000
_cell.angle_alpha   90.00
_cell.angle_beta   90.00
_cell.angle_gamma   90.00
#
_symmetry.space_group_name_H-M   'P 1'
#
loop_
_entity.id
_entity.type
_entity.pdbx_description
1 polymer ?
#
loop_
_entity_poly.entity_id
_entity_poly.type
_entity_poly.pdbx_seq_one_letter_code
_entity_poly.pdbx_strand_id
1 'polypeptide(L)'
;MITFYDSVLEARRINDQMMLVERSFLDRQGLPRRPDYNHVVVAPSSSDEYAANAFAGLTDALNGIESLSPEEQEDRWREFSQHLAAVTHFLGVAAKVLTLDLW
;
A
#
# COMPACT_ATOMS: atom_id res chain seq x y z
N MET A 1 -27.38 36.58 -2.04
CA MET A 1 -26.10 36.38 -1.34
C MET A 1 -25.66 34.96 -1.67
N ILE A 2 -24.78 34.78 -2.65
CA ILE A 2 -24.30 33.45 -3.07
C ILE A 2 -23.21 33.05 -2.08
N THR A 3 -23.41 31.93 -1.38
CA THR A 3 -22.57 31.47 -0.27
C THR A 3 -21.24 30.91 -0.78
N PHE A 4 -20.19 31.73 -0.82
CA PHE A 4 -18.81 31.29 -1.08
C PHE A 4 -18.28 30.27 -0.05
N TYR A 5 -18.99 30.06 1.06
CA TYR A 5 -18.59 29.16 2.14
C TYR A 5 -18.81 27.67 1.82
N ASP A 6 -19.82 27.34 1.02
CA ASP A 6 -20.10 25.94 0.65
C ASP A 6 -18.98 25.37 -0.23
N SER A 7 -18.43 26.18 -1.15
CA SER A 7 -17.37 25.72 -2.07
C SER A 7 -16.03 25.49 -1.37
N VAL A 8 -15.70 26.28 -0.33
CA VAL A 8 -14.43 26.13 0.40
C VAL A 8 -14.47 24.90 1.31
N LEU A 9 -15.58 24.66 2.00
CA LEU A 9 -15.74 23.47 2.84
C LEU A 9 -15.82 22.19 2.00
N GLU A 10 -16.50 22.23 0.86
CA GLU A 10 -16.55 21.10 -0.08
C GLU A 10 -15.18 20.81 -0.69
N ALA A 11 -14.44 21.83 -1.12
CA ALA A 11 -13.08 21.68 -1.61
C ALA A 11 -12.14 21.09 -0.54
N ARG A 12 -12.28 21.54 0.71
CA ARG A 12 -11.53 20.97 1.83
C ARG A 12 -11.87 19.50 2.05
N ARG A 13 -13.15 19.13 2.01
CA ARG A 13 -13.60 17.73 2.15
C ARG A 13 -12.95 16.83 1.10
N ILE A 14 -12.92 17.26 -0.17
CA ILE A 14 -12.30 16.50 -1.26
C ILE A 14 -10.77 16.41 -1.08
N ASN A 15 -10.12 17.51 -0.69
CA ASN A 15 -8.67 17.52 -0.42
C ASN A 15 -8.29 16.57 0.73
N ASP A 16 -9.07 16.57 1.81
CA ASP A 16 -8.86 15.68 2.94
C ASP A 16 -9.03 14.21 2.52
N GLN A 17 -10.00 13.89 1.66
CA GLN A 17 -10.13 12.54 1.09
C GLN A 17 -8.90 12.13 0.29
N MET A 18 -8.42 12.98 -0.63
CA MET A 18 -7.22 12.68 -1.42
C MET A 18 -5.99 12.44 -0.55
N MET A 19 -5.79 13.26 0.49
CA MET A 19 -4.70 13.09 1.45
C MET A 19 -4.83 11.78 2.25
N LEU A 20 -6.05 11.43 2.67
CA LEU A 20 -6.31 10.23 3.45
C LEU A 20 -6.16 8.95 2.63
N VAL A 21 -6.50 8.97 1.33
CA VAL A 21 -6.27 7.84 0.43
C VAL A 21 -4.79 7.48 0.37
N GLU A 22 -3.92 8.45 0.13
CA GLU A 22 -2.48 8.19 0.09
C GLU A 22 -1.98 7.64 1.44
N ARG A 23 -2.44 8.23 2.54
CA ARG A 23 -2.07 7.81 3.88
C ARG A 23 -2.56 6.40 4.24
N SER A 24 -3.64 5.93 3.62
CA SER A 24 -4.18 4.61 3.86
C SER A 24 -3.30 3.48 3.30
N PHE A 25 -2.36 3.78 2.41
CA PHE A 25 -1.39 2.80 1.90
C PHE A 25 -0.17 2.59 2.80
N LEU A 26 -0.11 3.25 3.96
CA LEU A 26 0.99 3.11 4.92
C LEU A 26 0.71 2.00 5.93
N ASP A 27 1.46 0.91 5.85
CA ASP A 27 1.53 -0.12 6.88
C ASP A 27 2.62 0.22 7.90
N ARG A 28 2.29 0.17 9.20
CA ARG A 28 3.26 0.37 10.29
C ARG A 28 4.25 -0.78 10.44
N GLN A 29 3.91 -1.95 9.91
CA GLN A 29 4.80 -3.12 9.93
C GLN A 29 5.90 -3.05 8.87
N GLY A 30 5.74 -2.18 7.88
CA GLY A 30 6.66 -2.08 6.75
C GLY A 30 6.54 -3.24 5.76
N LEU A 31 7.38 -3.20 4.72
CA LEU A 31 7.50 -4.30 3.78
C LEU A 31 8.24 -5.49 4.42
N PRO A 32 7.93 -6.73 4.01
CA PRO A 32 8.66 -7.91 4.45
C PRO A 32 10.17 -7.72 4.26
N ARG A 33 10.95 -7.99 5.32
CA ARG A 33 12.42 -7.84 5.36
C ARG A 33 12.94 -6.41 5.13
N ARG A 34 12.05 -5.41 5.03
CA ARG A 34 12.37 -4.00 4.73
C ARG A 34 11.45 -3.05 5.54
N PRO A 35 11.61 -3.01 6.87
CA PRO A 35 10.68 -2.32 7.77
C PRO A 35 10.68 -0.79 7.61
N ASP A 36 11.70 -0.20 6.99
CA ASP A 36 11.78 1.25 6.76
C ASP A 36 10.88 1.72 5.60
N TYR A 37 10.38 0.78 4.78
CA TYR A 37 9.47 1.08 3.68
C TYR A 37 8.05 0.69 4.07
N ASN A 38 7.22 1.70 4.34
CA ASN A 38 5.87 1.49 4.87
C ASN A 38 4.77 1.53 3.81
N HIS A 39 5.10 1.97 2.60
CA HIS A 39 4.11 2.16 1.56
C HIS A 39 3.87 0.86 0.78
N VAL A 40 2.66 0.30 0.90
CA VAL A 40 2.34 -1.06 0.40
C VAL A 40 2.16 -1.14 -1.12
N VAL A 41 1.80 -0.04 -1.78
CA VAL A 41 1.60 0.01 -3.25
C VAL A 41 2.86 0.44 -4.00
N VAL A 42 3.63 1.41 -3.50
CA VAL A 42 4.82 1.95 -4.17
C VAL A 42 5.98 1.91 -3.21
N ALA A 43 7.06 1.25 -3.59
CA ALA A 43 8.33 1.34 -2.90
C ALA A 43 9.48 1.15 -3.89
N PRO A 44 10.71 1.61 -3.56
CA PRO A 44 11.87 1.31 -4.38
C PRO A 44 12.06 -0.19 -4.53
N SER A 45 12.37 -0.66 -5.74
CA SER A 45 12.70 -2.07 -5.95
C SER A 45 13.86 -2.49 -5.05
N SER A 46 13.86 -3.75 -4.59
CA SER A 46 15.04 -4.32 -3.91
C SER A 46 16.23 -4.51 -4.85
N SER A 47 15.99 -4.60 -6.15
CA SER A 47 17.02 -4.83 -7.18
C SER A 47 17.45 -3.58 -7.94
N ASP A 48 16.66 -2.49 -7.89
CA ASP A 48 16.93 -1.22 -8.56
C ASP A 48 16.22 -0.07 -7.83
N GLU A 49 16.94 0.62 -6.95
CA GLU A 49 16.39 1.71 -6.14
C GLU A 49 15.89 2.91 -6.97
N TYR A 50 16.28 3.01 -8.25
CA TYR A 50 15.83 4.07 -9.16
C TYR A 50 14.46 3.77 -9.80
N ALA A 51 14.05 2.49 -9.83
CA ALA A 51 12.74 2.07 -10.32
C ALA A 51 11.78 1.89 -9.14
N ALA A 52 10.85 2.84 -8.97
CA ALA A 52 9.70 2.62 -8.11
C ALA A 52 8.85 1.48 -8.69
N ASN A 53 8.76 0.37 -7.95
CA ASN A 53 7.98 -0.78 -8.37
C ASN A 53 6.64 -0.80 -7.65
N ALA A 54 5.59 -1.08 -8.41
CA ALA A 54 4.28 -1.36 -7.85
C ALA A 54 4.33 -2.68 -7.07
N PHE A 55 3.78 -2.68 -5.85
CA PHE A 55 3.72 -3.82 -4.95
C PHE A 55 5.10 -4.48 -4.72
N ALA A 56 6.13 -3.67 -4.47
CA ALA A 56 7.50 -4.13 -4.33
C ALA A 56 7.66 -5.28 -3.34
N GLY A 57 6.92 -5.29 -2.23
CA GLY A 57 6.97 -6.41 -1.27
C GLY A 57 6.48 -7.75 -1.83
N LEU A 58 5.53 -7.74 -2.77
CA LEU A 58 5.06 -8.95 -3.45
C LEU A 58 6.08 -9.42 -4.50
N THR A 59 6.63 -8.50 -5.30
CA THR A 59 7.65 -8.84 -6.29
C THR A 59 8.93 -9.31 -5.63
N ASP A 60 9.32 -8.67 -4.52
CA ASP A 60 10.47 -9.04 -3.71
C ASP A 60 10.28 -10.41 -3.07
N ALA A 61 9.03 -10.84 -2.81
CA ALA A 61 8.69 -12.17 -2.28
C ALA A 61 8.81 -13.30 -3.32
N LEU A 62 8.56 -13.00 -4.59
CA LEU A 62 8.67 -13.96 -5.70
C LEU A 62 10.07 -14.03 -6.30
N ASN A 63 10.86 -12.97 -6.17
CA ASN A 63 12.20 -12.92 -6.73
C ASN A 63 13.09 -14.05 -6.19
N GLY A 64 13.67 -14.84 -7.11
CA GLY A 64 14.61 -15.91 -6.82
C GLY A 64 14.02 -17.14 -6.15
N ILE A 65 12.69 -17.24 -6.02
CA ILE A 65 12.03 -18.34 -5.29
C ILE A 65 12.36 -19.71 -5.88
N GLU A 66 12.49 -19.82 -7.20
CA GLU A 66 12.84 -21.06 -7.91
C GLU A 66 14.22 -21.63 -7.57
N SER A 67 15.12 -20.79 -7.05
CA SER A 67 16.50 -21.18 -6.71
C SER A 67 16.66 -21.71 -5.29
N LEU A 68 15.60 -21.62 -4.47
CA LEU A 68 15.61 -21.98 -3.06
C LEU A 68 15.29 -23.46 -2.85
N SER A 69 15.67 -23.99 -1.68
CA SER A 69 15.25 -25.32 -1.25
C SER A 69 13.72 -25.40 -1.05
N PRO A 70 13.10 -26.60 -1.09
CA PRO A 70 11.65 -26.73 -0.91
C PRO A 70 11.11 -26.12 0.39
N GLU A 71 11.86 -26.21 1.48
CA GLU A 71 11.48 -25.63 2.79
C GLU A 71 11.50 -24.10 2.74
N GLU A 72 12.57 -23.53 2.18
CA GLU A 72 12.66 -22.07 1.98
C GLU A 72 11.57 -21.57 1.03
N GLN A 73 11.24 -22.32 -0.03
CA GLN A 73 10.13 -21.96 -0.92
C GLN A 73 8.80 -21.88 -0.19
N GLU A 74 8.50 -22.82 0.71
CA GLU A 74 7.28 -22.78 1.52
C GLU A 74 7.21 -21.52 2.39
N ASP A 75 8.32 -21.17 3.04
CA ASP A 75 8.42 -19.96 3.85
C ASP A 75 8.21 -18.69 3.02
N ARG A 76 8.74 -18.66 1.79
CA ARG A 76 8.56 -17.53 0.86
C ARG A 76 7.12 -17.42 0.37
N TRP A 77 6.47 -18.54 0.07
CA TRP A 77 5.04 -18.55 -0.25
C TRP A 77 4.18 -18.07 0.92
N ARG A 78 4.54 -18.43 2.15
CA ARG A 78 3.88 -17.92 3.35
C ARG A 78 4.05 -16.41 3.51
N GLU A 79 5.25 -15.87 3.32
CA GLU A 79 5.53 -14.42 3.32
C GLU A 79 4.70 -13.72 2.23
N PHE A 80 4.68 -14.25 1.00
CA PHE A 80 3.90 -13.72 -0.11
C PHE A 80 2.40 -13.67 0.21
N SER A 81 1.82 -14.77 0.71
CA SER A 81 0.40 -14.83 1.05
C SER A 81 0.01 -13.84 2.15
N GLN A 82 0.85 -13.69 3.18
CA GLN A 82 0.63 -12.72 4.25
C GLN A 82 0.65 -11.29 3.71
N HIS A 83 1.64 -10.96 2.88
CA HIS A 83 1.75 -9.62 2.32
C HIS A 83 0.63 -9.32 1.31
N LEU A 84 0.19 -10.31 0.53
CA LEU A 84 -0.94 -10.16 -0.40
C LEU A 84 -2.24 -9.86 0.36
N ALA A 85 -2.45 -10.52 1.50
CA ALA A 85 -3.59 -10.23 2.37
C ALA A 85 -3.53 -8.79 2.91
N ALA A 86 -2.36 -8.33 3.34
CA ALA A 86 -2.15 -6.95 3.79
C ALA A 86 -2.43 -5.94 2.68
N VAL A 87 -1.85 -6.12 1.49
CA VAL A 87 -2.08 -5.26 0.32
C VAL A 87 -3.57 -5.18 -0.02
N THR A 88 -4.26 -6.33 -0.07
CA THR A 88 -5.71 -6.38 -0.33
C THR A 88 -6.49 -5.61 0.72
N HIS A 89 -6.12 -5.75 2.00
CA HIS A 89 -6.74 -5.03 3.10
C HIS A 89 -6.57 -3.51 2.93
N PHE A 90 -5.35 -3.03 2.71
CA PHE A 90 -5.07 -1.60 2.56
C PHE A 90 -5.72 -0.99 1.32
N LEU A 91 -5.79 -1.73 0.20
CA LEU A 91 -6.58 -1.31 -0.97
C LEU A 91 -8.07 -1.14 -0.62
N GLY A 92 -8.64 -2.06 0.17
CA GLY A 92 -10.01 -1.96 0.66
C GLY A 92 -10.23 -0.77 1.58
N VAL A 93 -9.28 -0.46 2.48
CA VAL A 93 -9.32 0.73 3.34
C VAL A 93 -9.26 2.01 2.50
N ALA A 94 -8.36 2.08 1.52
CA ALA A 94 -8.23 3.20 0.60
C ALA A 94 -9.52 3.45 -0.18
N ALA A 95 -10.14 2.40 -0.70
CA ALA A 95 -11.41 2.48 -1.40
C ALA A 95 -12.53 3.05 -0.50
N LYS A 96 -12.59 2.64 0.77
CA LYS A 96 -13.59 3.16 1.73
C LYS A 96 -13.42 4.65 2.04
N VAL A 97 -12.20 5.18 2.00
CA VAL A 97 -11.97 6.63 2.19
C VAL A 97 -12.66 7.45 1.09
N LEU A 98 -12.74 6.90 -0.13
CA LEU A 98 -13.36 7.56 -1.28
C LEU A 98 -14.88 7.50 -1.28
N THR A 99 -15.49 6.48 -0.65
CA THR A 99 -16.94 6.29 -0.68
C THR A 99 -17.72 7.21 0.25
N LEU A 100 -17.07 8.18 0.91
CA LEU A 100 -17.69 9.13 1.85
C LEU A 100 -18.31 8.52 3.12
N ASP A 101 -18.39 7.19 3.19
CA ASP A 101 -18.80 6.41 4.37
C ASP A 101 -17.64 6.30 5.38
N LEU A 102 -17.15 7.44 5.85
CA LEU A 102 -16.19 7.49 6.96
C LEU A 102 -16.89 7.38 8.34
N TRP A 103 -18.22 7.21 8.37
CA TRP A 103 -19.05 7.03 9.57
C TRP A 103 -20.27 6.18 9.25
#